data_AF-A0A956EVB5-F1
#
_entry.id   AF-A0A956EVB5-F1
#
_cell.length_a   1.000
_cell.length_b   1.000
_cell.length_c   1.000
_cell.angle_alpha   90.00
_cell.angle_beta   90.00
_cell.angle_gamma   90.00
#
_symmetry.space_group_name_H-M   'P 1'
#
loop_
_entity.id
_entity.type
_entity.pdbx_description
1 polymer ?
#
loop_
_entity_poly.entity_id
_entity_poly.type
_entity_poly.pdbx_seq_one_letter_code
_entity_poly.pdbx_strand_id
1 'polypeptide(L)'
;MLYDLIVGPANSAEQISSEGVPTEIFEGASIKPVDTVKLEKLQRLLLPDADVGWTGEPSMTNDEGPWVFRLPPEFVSALNQLGGAEHRRVLDAWAATEEFALDRVKPRDVAECLSIIQRLAARARETQQSLFLWMSL
;
A
#
# COMPACT_ATOMS: atom_id res chain seq x y z
N MET A 1 15.11 0.03 -5.17
CA MET A 1 13.98 -0.42 -4.35
C MET A 1 12.71 -0.54 -5.18
N LEU A 2 12.01 -1.66 -5.00
CA LEU A 2 10.72 -2.01 -5.59
C LEU A 2 9.66 -2.02 -4.49
N TYR A 3 8.46 -1.57 -4.83
CA TYR A 3 7.32 -1.47 -3.92
C TYR A 3 6.08 -1.96 -4.66
N ASP A 4 5.61 -3.14 -4.27
CA ASP A 4 4.45 -3.77 -4.88
C ASP A 4 3.39 -4.04 -3.82
N LEU A 5 2.14 -3.81 -4.17
CA LEU A 5 1.01 -4.26 -3.37
C LEU A 5 0.51 -5.60 -3.87
N ILE A 6 0.36 -6.55 -2.95
CA ILE A 6 0.02 -7.94 -3.22
C ILE A 6 -1.26 -8.32 -2.47
N VAL A 7 -2.22 -8.90 -3.17
CA VAL A 7 -3.43 -9.48 -2.58
C VAL A 7 -3.18 -10.96 -2.33
N GLY A 8 -3.42 -11.42 -1.10
CA GLY A 8 -3.23 -12.83 -0.77
C GLY A 8 -3.92 -13.26 0.54
N PRO A 9 -4.01 -14.57 0.79
CA PRO A 9 -4.44 -15.08 2.09
C PRO A 9 -3.67 -14.46 3.27
N ALA A 10 -4.31 -14.35 4.44
CA ALA A 10 -3.72 -13.69 5.60
C ALA A 10 -2.40 -14.31 6.10
N ASN A 11 -2.16 -15.58 5.77
CA ASN A 11 -0.97 -16.36 6.12
C ASN A 11 0.05 -16.48 4.97
N SER A 12 -0.13 -15.76 3.85
CA SER A 12 0.75 -15.88 2.68
C SER A 12 2.01 -15.02 2.72
N ALA A 13 2.27 -14.30 3.82
CA ALA A 13 3.39 -13.38 3.90
C ALA A 13 4.77 -14.07 3.66
N GLU A 14 4.97 -15.26 4.23
CA GLU A 14 6.18 -16.07 4.00
C GLU A 14 6.33 -16.45 2.52
N GLN A 15 5.26 -16.95 1.90
CA GLN A 15 5.27 -17.31 0.49
C GLN A 15 5.54 -16.10 -0.41
N ILE A 16 4.92 -14.95 -0.12
CA ILE A 16 5.16 -13.70 -0.86
C ILE A 16 6.63 -13.27 -0.71
N SER A 17 7.23 -13.44 0.47
CA SER A 17 8.63 -13.06 0.72
C SER A 17 9.63 -13.97 -0.01
N SER A 18 9.28 -15.23 -0.29
CA SER A 18 10.17 -16.13 -1.02
C SER A 18 10.21 -15.88 -2.52
N GLU A 19 9.28 -15.08 -3.06
CA GLU A 19 9.24 -14.76 -4.49
C GLU A 19 10.13 -13.56 -4.84
N GLY A 20 10.89 -13.69 -5.93
CA GLY A 20 11.68 -12.57 -6.47
C GLY A 20 10.84 -11.50 -7.16
N VAL A 21 9.69 -11.89 -7.73
CA VAL A 21 8.71 -11.01 -8.38
C VAL A 21 7.29 -11.49 -8.03
N PRO A 22 6.76 -11.15 -6.85
CA PRO A 22 5.50 -11.74 -6.36
C PRO A 22 4.29 -11.48 -7.27
N THR A 23 4.29 -10.41 -8.06
CA THR A 23 3.20 -10.09 -9.00
C THR A 23 3.07 -11.08 -10.17
N GLU A 24 4.04 -11.97 -10.40
CA GLU A 24 3.92 -13.07 -11.38
C GLU A 24 3.09 -14.25 -10.84
N ILE A 25 2.99 -14.37 -9.51
CA ILE A 25 2.32 -15.48 -8.82
C ILE A 25 1.02 -15.02 -8.16
N PHE A 26 1.03 -13.84 -7.57
CA PHE A 26 -0.08 -13.25 -6.84
C PHE A 26 -0.69 -12.07 -7.61
N GLU A 27 -1.98 -11.84 -7.40
CA GLU A 27 -2.61 -10.63 -7.89
C GLU A 27 -2.00 -9.43 -7.16
N GLY A 28 -1.49 -8.46 -7.92
CA GLY A 28 -0.81 -7.31 -7.35
C GLY A 28 -0.44 -6.29 -8.41
N ALA A 29 0.17 -5.19 -7.97
CA ALA A 29 0.71 -4.18 -8.85
C ALA A 29 1.83 -3.39 -8.18
N SER A 30 2.74 -2.89 -9.01
CA SER A 30 3.71 -1.89 -8.56
C SER A 30 3.02 -0.57 -8.27
N ILE A 31 3.40 0.03 -7.15
CA ILE A 31 2.84 1.31 -6.68
C ILE A 31 3.84 2.45 -6.74
N LYS A 32 4.95 2.32 -7.49
CA LYS A 32 5.87 3.43 -7.70
C LYS A 32 5.14 4.66 -8.25
N PRO A 33 5.36 5.85 -7.66
CA PRO A 33 6.47 6.23 -6.77
C PRO A 33 6.16 6.20 -5.27
N VAL A 34 5.13 5.48 -4.85
CA VAL A 34 4.69 5.37 -3.46
C VAL A 34 5.56 4.38 -2.69
N ASP A 35 6.24 4.88 -1.65
CA ASP A 35 7.03 4.09 -0.69
C ASP A 35 6.28 3.94 0.64
N THR A 36 6.96 3.40 1.66
CA THR A 36 6.39 3.19 2.99
C THR A 36 5.97 4.50 3.68
N VAL A 37 6.77 5.55 3.56
CA VAL A 37 6.49 6.87 4.15
C VAL A 37 5.24 7.47 3.50
N LYS A 38 5.15 7.42 2.17
CA LYS A 38 3.98 7.94 1.44
C LYS A 38 2.72 7.14 1.74
N LEU A 39 2.80 5.82 1.91
CA LEU A 39 1.67 5.00 2.39
C LEU A 39 1.25 5.37 3.81
N GLU A 40 2.20 5.61 4.71
CA GLU A 40 1.91 6.05 6.08
C GLU A 40 1.16 7.39 6.10
N LYS A 41 1.57 8.35 5.26
CA LYS A 41 0.84 9.62 5.12
C LYS A 41 -0.59 9.40 4.63
N LEU A 42 -0.79 8.51 3.65
CA LEU A 42 -2.12 8.16 3.16
C LEU A 42 -2.98 7.54 4.26
N GLN A 43 -2.41 6.64 5.06
CA GLN A 43 -3.09 6.06 6.21
C GLN A 43 -3.52 7.14 7.21
N ARG A 44 -2.64 8.07 7.57
CA ARG A 44 -2.96 9.17 8.49
C ARG A 44 -4.04 10.12 7.96
N LEU A 45 -4.12 10.32 6.64
CA LEU A 45 -5.18 11.12 6.01
C LEU A 45 -6.55 10.45 6.09
N LEU A 46 -6.59 9.12 6.06
CA LEU A 46 -7.81 8.32 6.08
C LEU A 46 -8.23 7.92 7.50
N LEU A 47 -7.27 7.79 8.41
CA LEU A 47 -7.46 7.32 9.78
C LEU A 47 -6.67 8.24 10.75
N PRO A 48 -7.08 9.50 10.94
CA PRO A 48 -6.31 10.47 11.72
C PRO A 48 -6.21 10.12 13.22
N ASP A 49 -7.19 9.40 13.75
CA ASP A 49 -7.27 9.00 15.16
C ASP A 49 -6.73 7.57 15.41
N ALA A 50 -6.25 6.89 14.36
CA ALA A 50 -5.72 5.55 14.51
C ALA A 50 -4.35 5.58 15.18
N ASP A 51 -4.26 4.99 16.37
CA ASP A 51 -3.00 4.79 17.12
C ASP A 51 -2.09 3.73 16.47
N VAL A 52 -2.60 3.06 15.44
CA VAL A 52 -1.92 2.02 14.67
C VAL A 52 -1.10 2.68 13.56
N GLY A 53 0.16 2.97 13.88
CA GLY A 53 1.21 2.98 12.86
C GLY A 53 1.28 1.62 12.18
N TRP A 54 1.91 1.55 11.00
CA TRP A 54 2.05 0.30 10.27
C TRP A 54 2.96 -0.69 11.03
N THR A 55 2.41 -1.43 12.00
CA THR A 55 3.13 -2.42 12.82
C THR A 55 3.13 -3.78 12.16
N GLY A 56 3.44 -3.84 10.87
CA GLY A 56 3.81 -5.12 10.27
C GLY A 56 5.21 -5.46 10.77
N GLU A 57 5.33 -6.36 11.76
CA GLU A 57 6.58 -7.09 11.90
C GLU A 57 6.83 -7.77 10.54
N PRO A 58 7.97 -7.52 9.86
CA PRO A 58 8.25 -8.18 8.59
C PRO A 58 8.17 -9.68 8.84
N SER A 59 7.42 -10.40 8.00
CA SER A 59 7.12 -11.79 8.31
C SER A 59 8.34 -12.71 8.28
N MET A 60 9.53 -12.25 7.85
CA MET A 60 10.80 -12.97 8.03
C MET A 60 12.05 -12.06 8.10
N THR A 61 13.06 -12.67 8.73
CA THR A 61 14.28 -12.17 9.37
C THR A 61 15.52 -12.27 8.47
N ASN A 62 15.59 -11.52 7.38
CA ASN A 62 16.90 -11.14 6.84
C ASN A 62 17.00 -9.61 6.85
N ASP A 63 18.14 -9.09 7.29
CA ASP A 63 18.38 -7.65 7.34
C ASP A 63 18.48 -7.04 5.91
N GLU A 64 18.45 -7.88 4.87
CA GLU A 64 18.69 -7.53 3.48
C GLU A 64 17.43 -7.57 2.58
N GLY A 65 16.29 -8.06 3.07
CA GLY A 65 15.04 -8.16 2.31
C GLY A 65 14.94 -9.39 1.37
N PRO A 66 13.78 -9.62 0.74
CA PRO A 66 12.63 -8.72 0.66
C PRO A 66 11.75 -8.74 1.92
N TRP A 67 11.17 -7.58 2.25
CA TRP A 67 10.29 -7.40 3.40
C TRP A 67 8.83 -7.41 2.98
N VAL A 68 7.98 -8.05 3.78
CA VAL A 68 6.53 -8.13 3.56
C VAL A 68 5.78 -7.59 4.76
N PHE A 69 4.97 -6.55 4.54
CA PHE A 69 4.16 -5.90 5.56
C PHE A 69 2.68 -6.10 5.23
N ARG A 70 1.92 -6.67 6.16
CA ARG A 70 0.46 -6.70 6.02
C ARG A 70 -0.12 -5.31 6.29
N LEU A 71 -0.99 -4.81 5.43
CA LEU A 71 -1.70 -3.55 5.67
C LEU A 71 -2.81 -3.77 6.71
N PRO A 72 -3.04 -2.81 7.63
CA PRO A 72 -4.09 -2.94 8.63
C PRO A 72 -5.49 -3.05 7.98
N PRO A 73 -6.37 -3.97 8.44
CA PRO A 73 -7.69 -4.17 7.85
C PRO A 73 -8.57 -2.91 7.80
N GLU A 74 -8.45 -2.03 8.79
CA GLU A 74 -9.12 -0.75 8.87
C GLU A 74 -8.63 0.23 7.80
N PHE A 75 -7.33 0.21 7.49
CA PHE A 75 -6.75 1.01 6.41
C PHE A 75 -7.24 0.52 5.04
N VAL A 76 -7.23 -0.80 4.83
CA VAL A 76 -7.80 -1.42 3.61
C VAL A 76 -9.29 -1.09 3.47
N SER A 77 -10.03 -1.09 4.59
CA SER A 77 -11.45 -0.74 4.59
C SER A 77 -11.69 0.73 4.26
N ALA A 78 -10.88 1.65 4.79
CA ALA A 78 -10.96 3.07 4.49
C ALA A 78 -10.65 3.37 3.02
N LEU A 79 -9.62 2.73 2.45
CA LEU A 79 -9.27 2.86 1.03
C LEU A 79 -10.44 2.45 0.10
N ASN A 80 -11.15 1.38 0.47
CA ASN A 80 -12.30 0.89 -0.28
C ASN A 80 -13.56 1.76 -0.14
N GLN A 81 -13.68 2.54 0.94
CA GLN A 81 -14.82 3.45 1.15
C GLN A 81 -14.61 4.82 0.48
N LEU A 82 -13.37 5.13 0.09
CA LEU A 82 -13.00 6.41 -0.46
C LEU A 82 -13.65 6.64 -1.84
N GLY A 83 -14.54 7.64 -1.91
CA GLY A 83 -15.28 7.97 -3.12
C GLY A 83 -15.67 9.46 -3.21
N GLY A 84 -16.14 9.88 -4.39
CA GLY A 84 -16.71 11.21 -4.61
C GLY A 84 -15.81 12.38 -4.14
N ALA A 85 -16.38 13.27 -3.32
CA ALA A 85 -15.67 14.45 -2.81
C ALA A 85 -14.53 14.10 -1.86
N GLU A 86 -14.66 13.01 -1.09
CA GLU A 86 -13.63 12.56 -0.16
C GLU A 86 -12.40 12.05 -0.91
N HIS A 87 -12.61 11.27 -1.98
CA HIS A 87 -11.51 10.83 -2.86
C HIS A 87 -10.69 12.02 -3.35
N ARG A 88 -11.35 13.07 -3.86
CA ARG A 88 -10.65 14.26 -4.33
C ARG A 88 -9.88 14.96 -3.20
N ARG A 89 -10.50 15.14 -2.04
CA ARG A 89 -9.86 15.74 -0.87
C ARG A 89 -8.60 14.99 -0.44
N VAL A 90 -8.68 13.66 -0.35
CA VAL A 90 -7.56 12.80 0.06
C VAL A 90 -6.47 12.81 -1.00
N LEU A 91 -6.82 12.69 -2.29
CA LEU A 91 -5.86 12.77 -3.38
C LEU A 91 -5.10 14.10 -3.38
N ASP A 92 -5.82 15.22 -3.27
CA ASP A 92 -5.21 16.55 -3.29
C ASP A 92 -4.29 16.75 -2.06
N ALA A 93 -4.73 16.33 -0.88
CA ALA A 93 -3.94 16.41 0.34
C ALA A 93 -2.70 15.50 0.29
N TRP A 94 -2.84 14.31 -0.26
CA TRP A 94 -1.75 13.35 -0.38
C TRP A 94 -0.74 13.76 -1.44
N ALA A 95 -1.19 14.21 -2.62
CA ALA A 95 -0.31 14.72 -3.66
C ALA A 95 0.46 15.98 -3.25
N ALA A 96 -0.04 16.72 -2.26
CA ALA A 96 0.59 17.92 -1.71
C ALA A 96 1.61 17.64 -0.59
N THR A 97 1.88 16.38 -0.21
CA THR A 97 2.89 16.10 0.80
C THR A 97 4.31 16.41 0.29
N GLU A 98 5.19 16.78 1.22
CA GLU A 98 6.58 17.14 0.91
C GLU A 98 7.33 16.00 0.20
N GLU A 99 7.04 14.75 0.55
CA GLU A 99 7.70 13.57 -0.01
C GLU A 99 7.48 13.43 -1.52
N PHE A 100 6.27 13.73 -2.03
CA PHE A 100 6.03 13.73 -3.48
C PHE A 100 6.69 14.92 -4.17
N ALA A 101 6.77 16.08 -3.50
CA ALA A 101 7.42 17.27 -4.04
C ALA A 101 8.95 17.08 -4.18
N LEU A 102 9.59 16.47 -3.17
CA LEU A 102 11.01 16.15 -3.18
C LEU A 102 11.38 15.19 -4.32
N ASP A 103 10.53 14.17 -4.55
CA ASP A 103 10.70 13.20 -5.63
C ASP A 103 10.24 13.71 -7.00
N ARG A 104 9.73 14.95 -7.08
CA ARG A 104 9.20 15.58 -8.31
C ARG A 104 8.13 14.73 -9.00
N VAL A 105 7.34 14.02 -8.21
CA VAL A 105 6.24 13.19 -8.70
C VAL A 105 5.13 14.09 -9.21
N LYS A 106 4.57 13.78 -10.37
CA LYS A 106 3.48 14.58 -10.92
C LYS A 106 2.17 14.21 -10.23
N PRO A 107 1.24 15.16 -10.00
CA PRO A 107 -0.06 14.86 -9.41
C PRO A 107 -0.85 13.77 -10.14
N ARG A 108 -0.68 13.67 -11.46
CA ARG A 108 -1.27 12.58 -12.27
C ARG A 108 -0.77 11.20 -11.84
N ASP A 109 0.52 11.05 -11.59
CA ASP A 109 1.13 9.78 -11.20
C ASP A 109 0.64 9.37 -9.80
N VAL A 110 0.46 10.35 -8.89
CA VAL A 110 -0.16 10.12 -7.57
C VAL A 110 -1.60 9.63 -7.70
N ALA A 111 -2.38 10.22 -8.61
CA ALA A 111 -3.77 9.83 -8.85
C ALA A 111 -3.90 8.42 -9.44
N GLU A 112 -3.01 8.07 -10.38
CA GLU A 112 -2.92 6.73 -10.95
C GLU A 112 -2.54 5.71 -9.85
N CYS A 113 -1.58 6.04 -8.99
CA CYS A 113 -1.21 5.19 -7.84
C CYS A 113 -2.36 5.01 -6.85
N LEU A 114 -3.05 6.08 -6.44
CA LEU A 114 -4.18 5.97 -5.53
C LEU A 114 -5.26 5.05 -6.10
N SER A 115 -5.54 5.17 -7.40
CA SER A 115 -6.50 4.33 -8.11
C SER A 115 -6.09 2.84 -8.09
N ILE A 116 -4.80 2.54 -8.26
CA ILE A 116 -4.27 1.17 -8.17
C ILE A 116 -4.44 0.63 -6.73
N ILE A 117 -4.05 1.42 -5.72
CA ILE A 117 -4.15 1.03 -4.32
C ILE A 117 -5.61 0.74 -3.95
N GLN A 118 -6.54 1.62 -4.34
CA GLN A 118 -7.97 1.43 -4.10
C GLN A 118 -8.51 0.17 -4.77
N ARG A 119 -8.14 -0.08 -6.02
CA ARG A 119 -8.57 -1.28 -6.76
C ARG A 119 -8.11 -2.56 -6.04
N LEU A 120 -6.85 -2.61 -5.59
CA LEU A 120 -6.33 -3.77 -4.86
C LEU A 120 -6.97 -3.91 -3.47
N ALA A 121 -7.24 -2.81 -2.78
CA ALA A 121 -7.97 -2.82 -1.52
C ALA A 121 -9.40 -3.35 -1.68
N ALA A 122 -10.11 -2.91 -2.73
CA ALA A 122 -11.43 -3.40 -3.08
C ALA A 122 -11.39 -4.90 -3.38
N ARG A 123 -10.42 -5.33 -4.18
CA ARG A 123 -10.22 -6.73 -4.51
C ARG A 123 -10.00 -7.59 -3.27
N ALA A 124 -9.09 -7.18 -2.39
CA ALA A 124 -8.82 -7.90 -1.14
C ALA A 124 -10.08 -8.00 -0.26
N ARG A 125 -10.93 -6.97 -0.23
CA ARG A 125 -12.20 -6.99 0.51
C ARG A 125 -13.21 -7.94 -0.12
N GLU A 126 -13.39 -7.88 -1.44
CA GLU A 126 -14.31 -8.75 -2.19
C GLU A 126 -13.95 -10.24 -2.05
N THR A 127 -12.66 -10.57 -2.03
CA THR A 127 -12.17 -11.95 -1.92
C THR A 127 -11.88 -12.39 -0.48
N GLN A 128 -12.15 -11.53 0.52
CA GLN A 128 -11.83 -11.77 1.94
C GLN A 128 -10.34 -12.09 2.18
N GLN A 129 -9.47 -11.52 1.35
CA GLN A 129 -8.02 -11.63 1.42
C GLN A 129 -7.40 -10.43 2.15
N SER A 130 -6.11 -10.52 2.42
CA SER A 130 -5.29 -9.43 2.96
C SER A 130 -4.55 -8.72 1.84
N LEU A 131 -4.21 -7.45 2.10
CA LEU A 131 -3.35 -6.65 1.24
C LEU A 131 -1.98 -6.53 1.93
N PHE A 132 -0.91 -6.78 1.18
CA PHE A 132 0.46 -6.74 1.65
C PHE A 132 1.27 -5.72 0.85
N LEU A 133 2.20 -5.01 1.48
CA LEU A 133 3.31 -4.37 0.80
C LEU A 133 4.47 -5.36 0.76
N TRP A 134 4.96 -5.63 -0.44
CA TRP A 134 6.25 -6.26 -0.66
C TRP A 134 7.28 -5.19 -1.05
N MET A 135 8.45 -5.24 -0.41
CA MET A 135 9.55 -4.31 -0.60
C MET A 135 10.85 -5.07 -0.83
N SER A 136 11.53 -4.76 -1.92
CA SER A 136 12.82 -5.37 -2.27
C SER A 136 13.82 -4.32 -2.77
N LEU A 137 15.12 -4.56 -2.60
CA LEU A 137 16.18 -3.60 -2.94
C LEU A 137 16.35 -3.40 -4.46
#